data_AF-A0A1N6ZY29-F1
#
_entry.id   AF-A0A1N6ZY29-F1
#
_cell.length_a   1.000
_cell.length_b   1.000
_cell.length_c   1.000
_cell.angle_alpha   90.00
_cell.angle_beta   90.00
_cell.angle_gamma   90.00
#
_symmetry.space_group_name_H-M   'P 1'
#
loop_
_entity.id
_entity.type
_entity.pdbx_description
1 polymer ?
#
loop_
_entity_poly.entity_id
_entity_poly.type
_entity_poly.pdbx_seq_one_letter_code
_entity_poly.pdbx_strand_id
1 'polypeptide(L)' 'MVEITMSVYLAVPLALLGSAWIYHDAKKREMDTADMWAVGFFVGFFVPPFIGAIAVYAFYLQKRNRRGGTVHAVPPE' A
#
# COMPACT_ATOMS: atom_id res chain seq x y z
N MET A 1 -6.80 3.94 -19.56
CA MET A 1 -6.04 3.30 -18.48
C MET A 1 -5.34 4.39 -17.71
N VAL A 2 -5.68 4.58 -16.43
CA VAL A 2 -4.92 5.48 -15.55
C VAL A 2 -3.89 4.60 -14.87
N GLU A 3 -2.65 4.70 -15.31
CA GLU A 3 -1.53 3.99 -14.69
C GLU A 3 -1.09 4.83 -13.48
N ILE A 4 -1.46 4.39 -12.28
CA ILE A 4 -0.99 5.03 -11.04
C ILE A 4 0.38 4.43 -10.73
N THR A 5 1.37 4.83 -11.51
CA THR A 5 2.78 4.47 -11.32
C THR A 5 3.41 5.50 -10.40
N MET A 6 3.23 5.34 -9.09
CA MET A 6 4.01 6.11 -8.13
C MET A 6 5.42 5.53 -8.11
N SER A 7 6.36 6.24 -8.75
CA SER A 7 7.77 5.90 -8.72
C SER A 7 8.26 5.79 -7.27
N VAL A 8 9.05 4.77 -6.95
CA VAL A 8 9.68 4.62 -5.62
C VAL A 8 10.49 5.88 -5.27
N TYR A 9 11.10 6.50 -6.28
CA TYR A 9 11.83 7.77 -6.14
C TYR A 9 10.94 8.94 -5.71
N LEU A 10 9.63 8.87 -5.92
CA LEU A 10 8.66 9.86 -5.44
C LEU A 10 8.01 9.42 -4.11
N ALA A 11 7.73 8.12 -3.98
CA ALA A 11 7.10 7.55 -2.78
C ALA A 11 7.94 7.77 -1.52
N VAL A 12 9.26 7.56 -1.60
CA VAL A 12 10.16 7.72 -0.46
C VAL A 12 10.23 9.18 0.03
N PRO A 13 10.47 10.19 -0.84
CA PRO A 13 10.39 11.59 -0.42
C PRO A 13 9.04 11.98 0.17
N LEU A 14 7.92 11.50 -0.40
CA LEU A 14 6.59 11.79 0.15
C LEU A 14 6.40 11.21 1.56
N ALA A 15 6.82 9.96 1.77
CA ALA A 15 6.76 9.32 3.08
C ALA A 15 7.64 10.06 4.10
N LEU A 16 8.84 10.49 3.71
CA LEU A 16 9.75 11.27 4.56
C LEU A 16 9.17 12.65 4.89
N LEU A 17 8.63 13.38 3.91
CA LEU A 17 8.03 14.70 4.11
C LEU A 17 6.80 14.61 5.03
N GLY A 18 5.93 13.62 4.83
CA GLY A 18 4.77 13.39 5.69
C GLY A 18 5.19 12.99 7.12
N SER A 19 6.19 12.13 7.25
CA SER A 19 6.75 11.74 8.55
C SER A 19 7.36 12.92 9.30
N ALA A 20 8.15 13.75 8.60
CA ALA A 20 8.76 14.96 9.18
C ALA A 20 7.69 15.99 9.59
N TRP A 21 6.65 16.16 8.78
CA TRP A 21 5.52 17.03 9.12
C TRP A 21 4.78 16.54 10.37
N ILE A 22 4.47 15.25 10.45
CA ILE A 22 3.83 14.65 11.64
C ILE A 22 4.70 14.80 12.88
N TYR A 23 6.02 14.54 12.76
CA TYR A 23 6.94 14.74 13.87
C TYR A 23 6.88 16.18 14.38
N HIS A 24 6.93 17.15 13.47
CA HIS A 24 6.91 18.56 13.83
C HIS A 24 5.57 19.02 14.41
N ASP A 25 4.44 18.52 13.88
CA ASP A 25 3.11 18.77 14.44
C ASP A 25 2.96 18.16 15.85
N ALA A 26 3.38 16.92 16.05
CA ALA A 26 3.34 16.24 17.33
C ALA A 26 4.25 16.95 18.37
N LYS A 27 5.45 17.40 17.96
CA LYS A 27 6.32 18.19 18.83
C LYS A 27 5.72 19.55 19.21
N LYS A 28 5.04 20.23 18.28
CA LYS A 28 4.30 21.48 18.56
C LYS A 28 3.18 21.28 19.59
N ARG A 29 2.66 20.07 19.70
CA ARG A 29 1.62 19.68 20.67
C ARG A 29 2.19 19.09 21.96
N GLU A 30 3.51 19.18 22.16
CA GLU A 30 4.21 18.65 23.33
C GLU A 30 3.95 17.14 23.56
N MET A 31 3.79 16.38 22.47
CA MET A 31 3.60 14.94 22.55
C MET A 31 4.94 14.23 22.73
N ASP A 32 5.11 13.52 23.85
CA ASP A 32 6.29 12.68 24.10
C ASP A 32 6.44 11.52 23.11
N THR A 33 5.37 11.19 22.39
CA THR A 33 5.32 10.09 21.41
C THR A 33 5.52 10.54 19.97
N ALA A 34 6.06 11.75 19.73
CA ALA A 34 6.26 12.30 18.39
C ALA A 34 7.04 11.35 17.45
N ASP A 35 8.09 10.68 17.96
CA ASP A 35 8.87 9.71 17.19
C ASP A 35 8.02 8.50 16.76
N MET A 36 7.18 7.99 17.67
CA MET A 36 6.30 6.86 17.40
C MET A 36 5.30 7.17 16.28
N TRP A 37 4.71 8.37 16.29
CA TRP A 37 3.79 8.81 15.25
C TRP A 37 4.48 9.01 13.89
N ALA A 38 5.67 9.59 13.88
CA ALA A 38 6.44 9.81 12.66
C ALA A 38 6.87 8.48 12.01
N VAL A 39 7.37 7.53 12.81
CA VAL A 39 7.73 6.18 12.35
C VAL A 39 6.49 5.40 11.93
N GLY A 40 5.42 5.47 12.71
CA GLY A 40 4.15 4.81 12.42
C GLY A 40 3.56 5.28 11.08
N PHE A 41 3.62 6.58 10.79
CA PHE A 41 3.22 7.10 9.49
C PHE A 41 4.12 6.59 8.36
N PHE A 42 5.44 6.64 8.52
CA PHE A 42 6.37 6.19 7.48
C PHE A 42 6.13 4.73 7.12
N VAL A 43 6.04 3.85 8.11
CA VAL A 43 5.75 2.42 7.89
C VAL A 43 4.33 2.24 7.34
N GLY A 44 3.35 2.93 7.93
CA GLY A 44 1.95 2.89 7.54
C GLY A 44 1.67 3.43 6.14
N PHE A 45 2.57 4.21 5.56
CA PHE A 45 2.46 4.67 4.18
C PHE A 45 2.67 3.51 3.18
N PHE A 46 3.58 2.58 3.49
CA PHE A 46 3.94 1.48 2.60
C PHE A 46 3.15 0.20 2.85
N VAL A 47 2.70 -0.05 4.08
CA VAL A 47 2.02 -1.30 4.45
C VAL A 47 0.68 -1.54 3.72
N PRO A 48 -0.24 -0.56 3.60
CA PRO A 48 -1.55 -0.79 2.98
C PRO A 48 -1.50 -1.29 1.53
N PRO A 49 -0.62 -0.77 0.64
CA PRO A 49 -0.41 -1.35 -0.69
C PRO A 49 -0.10 -2.85 -0.68
N PHE A 50 0.76 -3.32 0.23
CA PHE A 50 1.08 -4.75 0.34
C PHE A 50 -0.11 -5.57 0.81
N ILE A 51 -0.85 -5.07 1.81
CA ILE A 51 -2.08 -5.73 2.29
C ILE A 51 -3.10 -5.84 1.15
N GLY A 52 -3.31 -4.75 0.40
CA GLY A 52 -4.20 -4.72 -0.76
C GLY A 52 -3.76 -5.71 -1.84
N ALA A 53 -2.48 -5.76 -2.17
CA ALA A 53 -1.93 -6.69 -3.15
C ALA A 53 -2.15 -8.16 -2.74
N ILE A 54 -1.89 -8.50 -1.47
CA ILE A 54 -2.11 -9.85 -0.94
C ILE A 54 -3.60 -10.21 -0.98
N ALA A 55 -4.49 -9.30 -0.57
CA ALA A 55 -5.93 -9.54 -0.57
C ALA A 55 -6.46 -9.79 -1.99
N VAL A 56 -6.03 -8.99 -2.97
CA VAL A 56 -6.39 -9.17 -4.37
C VAL A 56 -5.86 -10.49 -4.91
N TYR A 57 -4.62 -10.85 -4.58
CA TYR A 57 -4.02 -12.11 -5.00
C TYR A 57 -4.77 -13.33 -4.43
N ALA A 58 -5.09 -13.32 -3.14
CA ALA A 58 -5.86 -14.37 -2.49
C ALA A 58 -7.25 -14.51 -3.13
N PHE A 59 -7.94 -13.40 -3.39
CA PHE A 59 -9.22 -13.38 -4.08
C PHE A 59 -9.12 -13.93 -5.52
N TYR A 60 -8.06 -13.58 -6.23
CA TYR A 60 -7.79 -14.10 -7.57
C TYR A 60 -7.60 -15.62 -7.55
N LEU A 61 -6.79 -16.15 -6.63
CA LEU A 61 -6.59 -17.60 -6.48
C LEU A 61 -7.89 -18.32 -6.12
N GLN A 62 -8.69 -17.76 -5.22
CA GLN A 62 -9.99 -18.31 -4.88
C GLN A 62 -10.90 -18.40 -6.11
N LYS A 63 -10.96 -17.35 -6.92
CA LYS A 63 -11.78 -17.31 -8.15
C LYS A 63 -11.24 -18.26 -9.23
N ARG A 64 -9.91 -18.36 -9.37
CA ARG A 64 -9.24 -19.30 -10.29
C ARG A 64 -9.56 -20.75 -9.91
N ASN A 65 -9.35 -21.13 -8.64
CA ASN A 65 -9.58 -22.49 -8.16
C ASN A 65 -11.07 -22.87 -8.25
N ARG A 66 -11.99 -21.91 -8.00
CA ARG A 66 -13.43 -22.12 -8.18
C ARG A 66 -13.85 -22.37 -9.63
N ARG A 67 -13.07 -21.90 -10.61
CA ARG A 67 -13.29 -22.12 -12.05
C ARG A 67 -12.45 -23.27 -12.63
N GLY A 68 -11.58 -23.90 -11.83
CA GLY A 68 -10.73 -25.02 -12.26
C GLY A 68 -11.47 -26.34 -12.54
N GLY A 69 -12.80 -26.36 -12.41
CA GLY A 69 -13.64 -27.53 -12.72
C GLY A 69 -14.16 -27.62 -14.16
N THR A 70 -13.97 -26.58 -14.99
CA THR A 70 -14.38 -26.64 -16.40
C THR A 70 -13.49 -25.74 -17.25
N VAL A 71 -12.61 -26.36 -18.04
CA VAL A 71 -11.77 -25.69 -19.04
C VAL A 71 -12.70 -25.17 -20.14
N HIS A 72 -13.15 -23.93 -20.04
CA HIS A 72 -13.73 -23.26 -21.20
C HIS A 72 -12.59 -22.78 -22.10
N ALA A 73 -12.44 -23.42 -23.25
CA ALA A 73 -11.54 -22.99 -24.30
C ALA A 73 -11.87 -21.54 -24.70
N VAL A 74 -10.89 -20.65 -24.58
CA VAL A 74 -10.99 -19.30 -25.15
C VAL A 74 -10.90 -19.49 -26.68
N PRO A 75 -11.89 -19.07 -27.47
CA PRO A 75 -11.80 -19.14 -28.92
C PRO A 75 -10.57 -18.36 -29.40
N PRO A 76 -9.76 -18.92 -30.31
CA PRO A 76 -8.71 -18.14 -30.94
C PRO A 76 -9.37 -17.06 -31.80
N GLU A 77 -8.92 -15.83 -31.60
CA GLU A 77 -9.27 -14.66 -32.42
C GLU A 77 -8.48 -14.63 -33.73
#